data_AF-A0A432SA65-F1
#
_entry.id   AF-A0A432SA65-F1
#
_cell.length_a   1.000
_cell.length_b   1.000
_cell.length_c   1.000
_cell.angle_alpha   90.00
_cell.angle_beta   90.00
_cell.angle_gamma   90.00
#
_symmetry.space_group_name_H-M   'P 1'
#
loop_
_entity.id
_entity.type
_entity.pdbx_description
1 polymer ?
#
loop_
_entity_poly.entity_id
_entity_poly.type
_entity_poly.pdbx_seq_one_letter_code
_entity_poly.pdbx_strand_id
1 'polypeptide(L)'
;MSLKLLFFLIWLLIVAFLVWYFFIKNKSDSNKGKTKSEKGTSNLKDKFLTILIEIIKIPNLSSKDRKKIYDELEKIADILEKIEGTDIPPVKRYEIEKLIGDYLYRLVLSLNNSEQKNVEKFLEGIDIIKTQLEKIYNDYIQNSLDLDKEIEFLKRKFKSI
;
A
#
# COMPACT_ATOMS: atom_id res chain seq x y z
N MET A 1 36.18 -2.67 -38.38
CA MET A 1 35.60 -3.00 -37.05
C MET A 1 34.10 -3.15 -37.24
N SER A 2 33.51 -4.31 -36.95
CA SER A 2 32.10 -4.57 -37.35
C SER A 2 31.15 -3.74 -36.50
N LEU A 3 30.14 -3.14 -37.13
CA LEU A 3 29.10 -2.32 -36.47
C LEU A 3 28.43 -3.08 -35.31
N LYS A 4 28.39 -4.42 -35.40
CA LYS A 4 27.86 -5.32 -34.37
C LYS A 4 28.70 -5.30 -33.08
N LEU A 5 30.02 -5.16 -33.22
CA LEU A 5 30.95 -5.13 -32.09
C LEU A 5 30.82 -3.80 -31.32
N LEU A 6 30.56 -2.70 -32.04
CA LEU A 6 30.26 -1.40 -31.44
C LEU A 6 28.94 -1.42 -30.65
N PHE A 7 27.90 -2.07 -31.18
CA PHE A 7 26.60 -2.20 -30.51
C PHE A 7 26.69 -3.04 -29.24
N PHE A 8 27.47 -4.13 -29.27
CA PHE A 8 27.71 -4.97 -28.11
C PHE A 8 28.43 -4.20 -26.99
N LEU A 9 29.41 -3.35 -27.36
CA LEU A 9 30.16 -2.53 -26.41
C LEU A 9 29.27 -1.46 -25.74
N ILE A 10 28.41 -0.80 -26.52
CA ILE A 10 27.44 0.18 -26.02
C ILE A 10 26.44 -0.49 -25.08
N TRP A 11 25.96 -1.68 -25.43
CA TRP A 11 25.02 -2.42 -24.60
C TRP A 11 25.64 -2.82 -23.25
N LEU A 12 26.90 -3.26 -23.25
CA LEU A 12 27.62 -3.64 -22.04
C LEU A 12 27.86 -2.43 -21.12
N LEU A 13 28.13 -1.24 -21.69
CA LEU A 13 28.23 0.02 -20.95
C LEU A 13 26.90 0.44 -20.31
N ILE A 14 25.77 0.25 -21.01
CA ILE A 14 24.43 0.55 -20.47
C ILE A 14 24.10 -0.37 -19.29
N VAL A 15 24.36 -1.68 -19.42
CA VAL A 15 24.11 -2.63 -18.33
C VAL A 15 24.99 -2.32 -17.11
N ALA A 16 26.28 -2.03 -17.32
CA ALA A 16 27.18 -1.63 -16.25
C ALA A 16 26.72 -0.33 -15.57
N PHE A 17 26.24 0.65 -16.34
CA PHE A 17 25.70 1.90 -15.82
C PHE A 17 24.43 1.68 -14.99
N LEU A 18 23.52 0.80 -15.42
CA LEU A 18 22.30 0.46 -14.67
C LEU A 18 22.61 -0.24 -13.35
N VAL A 19 23.54 -1.20 -13.36
CA VAL A 19 23.98 -1.89 -12.13
C VAL A 19 24.66 -0.91 -11.17
N TRP A 20 25.52 -0.04 -11.70
CA TRP A 20 26.19 1.00 -10.93
C TRP A 20 25.18 2.00 -10.34
N TYR A 21 24.23 2.47 -11.14
CA TYR A 21 23.16 3.38 -10.71
C TYR A 21 22.30 2.74 -9.62
N PHE A 22 21.96 1.46 -9.75
CA PHE A 22 21.22 0.71 -8.74
C PHE A 22 22.01 0.60 -7.42
N PHE A 23 23.32 0.35 -7.50
CA PHE A 23 24.19 0.31 -6.31
C PHE A 23 24.39 1.69 -5.66
N ILE A 24 24.49 2.77 -6.43
CA ILE A 24 24.56 4.14 -5.90
C ILE A 24 23.26 4.50 -5.18
N LYS A 25 22.11 4.19 -5.79
CA LYS A 25 20.80 4.45 -5.19
C LYS A 25 20.63 3.69 -3.87
N ASN A 26 21.12 2.45 -3.78
CA ASN A 26 21.11 1.66 -2.55
C ASN A 26 22.15 2.10 -1.50
N LYS A 27 23.23 2.81 -1.88
CA LYS A 27 24.24 3.29 -0.92
C LYS A 27 23.88 4.63 -0.25
N SER A 28 22.95 5.39 -0.81
CA SER A 28 22.55 6.70 -0.27
C SER A 28 21.88 6.62 1.11
N ASP A 29 21.39 5.45 1.53
CA ASP A 29 20.73 5.27 2.84
C ASP A 29 21.68 4.86 3.97
N SER A 30 22.98 4.70 3.69
CA SER A 30 23.94 4.15 4.67
C SER A 30 24.77 5.19 5.43
N ASN A 31 24.71 6.49 5.10
CA ASN A 31 25.63 7.48 5.69
C ASN A 31 25.04 8.88 5.83
N LYS A 32 24.02 9.05 6.67
CA LYS A 32 23.75 10.34 7.34
C LYS A 32 23.31 10.10 8.78
N GLY A 33 24.10 10.62 9.71
CA GLY A 33 23.83 10.59 11.13
C GLY A 33 22.53 11.30 11.50
N LYS A 34 21.87 10.75 12.52
CA LYS A 34 20.85 11.34 13.40
C LYS A 34 20.40 12.77 13.03
N THR A 35 19.32 12.83 12.28
CA THR A 35 18.24 13.79 12.51
C THR A 35 16.95 12.99 12.65
N LYS A 36 16.27 13.20 13.78
CA LYS A 36 14.90 12.75 14.03
C LYS A 36 14.00 13.23 12.88
N SER A 37 12.97 12.44 12.58
CA SER A 37 11.86 12.76 11.66
C SER A 37 12.17 12.66 10.17
N GLU A 38 11.98 11.46 9.60
CA GLU A 38 11.33 11.21 8.29
C GLU A 38 11.50 9.73 7.92
N LYS A 39 10.69 8.87 8.54
CA LYS A 39 10.58 7.45 8.19
C LYS A 39 9.17 7.00 8.52
N GLY A 40 8.18 7.48 7.74
CA GLY A 40 6.78 7.30 8.12
C GLY A 40 5.75 7.34 6.99
N THR A 41 6.17 7.36 5.73
CA THR A 41 5.24 7.48 4.59
C THR A 41 5.25 6.31 3.62
N SER A 42 6.22 5.37 3.68
CA SER A 42 6.29 4.26 2.71
C SER A 42 5.63 2.94 3.15
N ASN A 43 5.17 2.82 4.40
CA ASN A 43 4.90 1.50 4.97
C ASN A 43 3.66 0.78 4.39
N LEU A 44 2.59 1.50 4.03
CA LEU A 44 1.33 0.88 3.57
C LEU A 44 1.41 0.30 2.15
N LYS A 45 1.94 1.09 1.20
CA LYS A 45 2.12 0.67 -0.20
C LYS A 45 3.08 -0.52 -0.29
N ASP A 46 4.19 -0.47 0.44
CA ASP A 46 5.18 -1.54 0.47
C ASP A 46 4.58 -2.85 1.03
N LYS A 47 3.80 -2.75 2.11
CA LYS A 47 3.06 -3.90 2.68
C LYS A 47 2.04 -4.46 1.68
N PHE A 48 1.29 -3.59 1.02
CA PHE A 48 0.28 -4.02 0.04
C PHE A 48 0.92 -4.68 -1.19
N LEU A 49 2.04 -4.14 -1.70
CA LEU A 49 2.81 -4.75 -2.77
C LEU A 49 3.33 -6.13 -2.37
N THR A 50 3.80 -6.29 -1.14
CA THR A 50 4.24 -7.58 -0.59
C THR A 50 3.11 -8.60 -0.63
N ILE A 51 1.89 -8.21 -0.26
CA ILE A 51 0.70 -9.06 -0.32
C ILE A 51 0.39 -9.51 -1.74
N LEU A 52 0.43 -8.59 -2.72
CA LEU A 52 0.23 -8.92 -4.13
C LEU A 52 1.27 -9.95 -4.61
N ILE A 53 2.53 -9.76 -4.26
CA ILE A 53 3.62 -10.67 -4.61
C ILE A 53 3.41 -12.05 -3.98
N GLU A 54 3.00 -12.12 -2.72
CA GLU A 54 2.74 -13.40 -2.05
C GLU A 54 1.59 -14.18 -2.70
N ILE A 55 0.55 -13.50 -3.18
CA ILE A 55 -0.56 -14.13 -3.93
C ILE A 55 -0.07 -14.72 -5.26
N ILE A 56 0.86 -14.06 -5.96
CA ILE A 56 1.48 -14.60 -7.18
C ILE A 56 2.17 -15.93 -6.88
N LYS A 57 2.83 -16.05 -5.73
CA LYS A 57 3.59 -17.25 -5.35
C LYS A 57 2.73 -18.44 -4.95
N ILE A 58 1.42 -18.26 -4.71
CA ILE A 58 0.55 -19.36 -4.29
C ILE A 58 0.46 -20.40 -5.43
N PRO A 59 0.92 -21.65 -5.20
CA PRO A 59 0.84 -22.70 -6.20
C PRO A 59 -0.61 -23.19 -6.35
N ASN A 60 -0.93 -23.74 -7.52
CA ASN A 60 -2.23 -24.37 -7.82
C ASN A 60 -3.46 -23.46 -7.73
N LEU A 61 -3.28 -22.14 -7.60
CA LEU A 61 -4.34 -21.17 -7.71
C LEU A 61 -4.64 -20.90 -9.19
N SER A 62 -5.90 -21.11 -9.61
CA SER A 62 -6.30 -20.94 -11.01
C SER A 62 -6.14 -19.48 -11.47
N SER A 63 -5.95 -19.25 -12.77
CA SER A 63 -5.87 -17.89 -13.32
C SER A 63 -7.16 -17.09 -13.08
N LYS A 64 -8.31 -17.77 -13.14
CA LYS A 64 -9.63 -17.18 -12.85
C LYS A 64 -9.74 -16.72 -11.40
N ASP A 65 -9.27 -17.52 -10.46
CA ASP A 65 -9.33 -17.18 -9.03
C ASP A 65 -8.32 -16.10 -8.66
N ARG A 66 -7.11 -16.14 -9.22
CA ARG A 66 -6.14 -15.04 -9.10
C ARG A 66 -6.74 -13.74 -9.58
N LYS A 67 -7.39 -13.75 -10.75
CA LYS A 67 -8.04 -12.56 -11.29
C LYS A 67 -9.09 -12.02 -10.33
N LYS A 68 -10.01 -12.86 -9.86
CA LYS A 68 -11.04 -12.45 -8.88
C LYS A 68 -10.42 -11.84 -7.62
N ILE A 69 -9.36 -12.45 -7.10
CA ILE A 69 -8.63 -11.92 -5.93
C ILE A 69 -8.07 -10.53 -6.22
N TYR A 70 -7.42 -10.34 -7.38
CA TYR A 70 -6.87 -9.04 -7.73
C TYR A 70 -7.96 -7.99 -7.97
N ASP A 71 -9.06 -8.35 -8.61
CA ASP A 71 -10.20 -7.46 -8.82
C ASP A 71 -10.77 -6.96 -7.47
N GLU A 72 -10.79 -7.80 -6.42
CA GLU A 72 -11.19 -7.36 -5.07
C GLU A 72 -10.11 -6.58 -4.32
N LEU A 73 -8.83 -6.94 -4.50
CA LEU A 73 -7.71 -6.19 -3.91
C LEU A 73 -7.53 -4.81 -4.54
N GLU A 74 -7.85 -4.64 -5.82
CA GLU A 74 -7.88 -3.34 -6.50
C GLU A 74 -8.84 -2.38 -5.78
N LYS A 75 -10.02 -2.84 -5.37
CA LYS A 75 -10.96 -2.03 -4.57
C LYS A 75 -10.36 -1.60 -3.22
N ILE A 76 -9.56 -2.45 -2.58
CA ILE A 76 -8.82 -2.07 -1.38
C ILE A 76 -7.77 -1.01 -1.71
N ALA A 77 -7.03 -1.17 -2.81
CA ALA A 77 -6.03 -0.20 -3.25
C ALA A 77 -6.66 1.19 -3.49
N ASP A 78 -7.83 1.26 -4.12
CA ASP A 78 -8.57 2.51 -4.35
C ASP A 78 -8.93 3.22 -3.03
N ILE A 79 -9.30 2.48 -1.99
CA ILE A 79 -9.59 3.05 -0.67
C ILE A 79 -8.31 3.53 0.00
N LEU A 80 -7.23 2.76 -0.11
CA LEU A 80 -5.92 3.14 0.44
C LEU A 80 -5.38 4.42 -0.22
N GLU A 81 -5.60 4.60 -1.53
CA GLU A 81 -5.21 5.83 -2.23
C GLU A 81 -5.97 7.05 -1.69
N LYS A 82 -7.29 6.93 -1.48
CA LYS A 82 -8.10 8.00 -0.85
C LYS A 82 -7.61 8.33 0.56
N ILE A 83 -7.27 7.31 1.34
CA ILE A 83 -6.71 7.43 2.69
C ILE A 83 -5.36 8.16 2.67
N GLU A 84 -4.49 7.87 1.71
CA GLU A 84 -3.15 8.47 1.62
C GLU A 84 -3.21 9.95 1.23
N GLY A 85 -4.18 10.34 0.39
CA GLY A 85 -4.49 11.73 0.08
C GLY A 85 -5.14 12.51 1.22
N THR A 86 -5.42 11.86 2.36
CA THR A 86 -6.13 12.45 3.49
C THR A 86 -5.23 12.48 4.73
N ASP A 87 -5.26 13.57 5.51
CA ASP A 87 -4.49 13.69 6.76
C ASP A 87 -5.18 12.95 7.93
N ILE A 88 -5.24 11.63 7.81
CA ILE A 88 -5.88 10.76 8.81
C ILE A 88 -5.04 10.70 10.10
N PRO A 89 -5.67 10.81 11.29
CA PRO A 89 -4.99 10.76 12.57
C PRO A 89 -4.08 9.53 12.72
N PRO A 90 -2.92 9.65 13.39
CA PRO A 90 -1.96 8.55 13.54
C PRO A 90 -2.56 7.26 14.11
N VAL A 91 -3.52 7.37 15.04
CA VAL A 91 -4.22 6.21 15.63
C VAL A 91 -4.99 5.44 14.56
N LYS A 92 -5.71 6.14 13.68
CA LYS A 92 -6.46 5.53 12.58
C LYS A 92 -5.54 4.99 11.48
N ARG A 93 -4.43 5.69 11.20
CA ARG A 93 -3.38 5.19 10.31
C ARG A 93 -2.79 3.86 10.80
N TYR A 94 -2.56 3.73 12.11
CA TYR A 94 -2.12 2.46 12.71
C TYR A 94 -3.15 1.33 12.57
N GLU A 95 -4.44 1.62 12.76
CA GLU A 95 -5.51 0.64 12.51
C GLU A 95 -5.50 0.14 11.05
N ILE A 96 -5.34 1.05 10.08
CA ILE A 96 -5.23 0.72 8.65
C ILE A 96 -3.98 -0.14 8.38
N GLU A 97 -2.83 0.23 8.96
CA GLU A 97 -1.59 -0.56 8.85
C GLU A 97 -1.74 -1.97 9.39
N LYS A 98 -2.54 -2.16 10.44
CA LYS A 98 -2.84 -3.48 10.99
C LYS A 98 -3.75 -4.28 10.08
N LEU A 99 -4.81 -3.66 9.54
CA LEU A 99 -5.74 -4.27 8.56
C LEU A 99 -4.99 -4.82 7.35
N ILE A 100 -4.11 -4.01 6.76
CA ILE A 100 -3.33 -4.45 5.60
C ILE A 100 -2.16 -5.36 6.01
N GLY A 101 -1.33 -4.93 6.95
CA GLY A 101 -0.07 -5.61 7.26
C GLY A 101 -0.25 -6.94 7.98
N ASP A 102 -1.20 -7.03 8.91
CA ASP A 102 -1.37 -8.24 9.73
C ASP A 102 -2.54 -9.08 9.24
N TYR A 103 -3.73 -8.48 9.12
CA TYR A 103 -4.93 -9.25 8.83
C TYR A 103 -4.96 -9.75 7.39
N LEU A 104 -4.75 -8.86 6.41
CA LEU A 104 -4.75 -9.27 5.00
C LEU A 104 -3.59 -10.23 4.71
N TYR A 105 -2.41 -10.00 5.28
CA TYR A 105 -1.29 -10.93 5.16
C TYR A 105 -1.60 -12.32 5.74
N ARG A 106 -2.24 -12.40 6.92
CA ARG A 106 -2.68 -13.68 7.50
C ARG A 106 -3.71 -14.39 6.64
N LEU A 107 -4.61 -13.66 5.96
CA LEU A 107 -5.53 -14.25 5.01
C LEU A 107 -4.77 -14.89 3.84
N VAL A 108 -3.74 -14.22 3.31
CA VAL A 108 -2.90 -14.78 2.23
C VAL A 108 -2.17 -16.02 2.69
N LEU A 109 -1.58 -16.01 3.89
CA LEU A 109 -0.95 -17.20 4.46
C LEU A 109 -1.96 -18.34 4.65
N SER A 110 -3.19 -18.03 5.08
CA SER A 110 -4.25 -19.03 5.25
C SER A 110 -4.65 -19.65 3.92
N LEU A 111 -4.76 -18.83 2.87
CA LEU A 111 -4.98 -19.31 1.51
C LEU A 111 -3.80 -20.15 1.02
N ASN A 112 -2.56 -19.75 1.32
CA ASN A 112 -1.37 -20.49 0.91
C ASN A 112 -1.16 -21.81 1.68
N ASN A 113 -1.62 -21.92 2.92
CA ASN A 113 -1.45 -23.13 3.72
C ASN A 113 -2.66 -24.07 3.65
N SER A 114 -3.79 -23.63 3.09
CA SER A 114 -4.97 -24.46 2.91
C SER A 114 -4.75 -25.53 1.82
N GLU A 115 -5.03 -26.79 2.15
CA GLU A 115 -5.00 -27.91 1.19
C GLU A 115 -5.99 -27.71 0.04
N GLN A 116 -7.17 -27.14 0.33
CA GLN A 116 -8.24 -26.91 -0.64
C GLN A 116 -8.23 -25.51 -1.26
N LYS A 117 -7.28 -24.63 -0.89
CA LYS A 117 -7.20 -23.24 -1.37
C LYS A 117 -8.58 -22.57 -1.41
N ASN A 118 -9.27 -22.50 -0.27
CA ASN A 118 -10.64 -21.96 -0.24
C ASN A 118 -10.63 -20.44 -0.57
N VAL A 119 -10.81 -20.14 -1.86
CA VAL A 119 -10.82 -18.79 -2.42
C VAL A 119 -12.02 -18.00 -1.94
N GLU A 120 -13.19 -18.63 -1.82
CA GLU A 120 -14.42 -17.95 -1.39
C GLU A 120 -14.25 -17.37 0.02
N LYS A 121 -13.74 -18.16 0.96
CA LYS A 121 -13.43 -17.69 2.31
C LYS A 121 -12.38 -16.57 2.34
N PHE A 122 -11.42 -16.62 1.43
CA PHE A 122 -10.42 -15.56 1.30
C PHE A 122 -11.04 -14.26 0.76
N LEU A 123 -11.92 -14.35 -0.22
CA LEU A 123 -12.67 -13.20 -0.76
C LEU A 123 -13.60 -12.58 0.29
N GLU A 124 -14.28 -13.40 1.10
CA GLU A 124 -15.06 -12.91 2.26
C GLU A 124 -14.17 -12.13 3.24
N GLY A 125 -12.97 -12.64 3.52
CA GLY A 125 -11.99 -11.95 4.36
C GLY A 125 -11.54 -10.61 3.77
N ILE A 126 -11.34 -10.55 2.45
CA ILE A 126 -11.04 -9.30 1.74
C ILE A 126 -12.20 -8.30 1.89
N ASP A 127 -13.45 -8.75 1.70
CA ASP A 127 -14.63 -7.88 1.79
C ASP A 127 -14.83 -7.31 3.21
N ILE A 128 -14.55 -8.11 4.24
CA ILE A 128 -14.54 -7.63 5.63
C ILE A 128 -13.49 -6.53 5.80
N ILE A 129 -12.26 -6.73 5.32
CA ILE A 129 -11.19 -5.74 5.42
C ILE A 129 -11.56 -4.46 4.67
N LYS A 130 -12.07 -4.59 3.45
CA LYS A 130 -12.54 -3.49 2.64
C LYS A 130 -13.60 -2.66 3.39
N THR A 131 -14.61 -3.31 3.95
CA THR A 131 -15.67 -2.65 4.73
C THR A 131 -15.10 -1.91 5.95
N GLN A 132 -14.12 -2.48 6.65
CA GLN A 132 -13.46 -1.81 7.78
C GLN A 132 -12.69 -0.56 7.33
N LEU A 133 -12.00 -0.62 6.19
CA LEU A 133 -11.29 0.54 5.64
C LEU A 133 -12.25 1.64 5.21
N GLU A 134 -13.35 1.29 4.53
CA GLU A 134 -14.40 2.24 4.15
C GLU A 134 -15.00 2.91 5.39
N LYS A 135 -15.25 2.14 6.44
CA LYS A 135 -15.74 2.69 7.71
C LYS A 135 -14.76 3.70 8.31
N ILE A 136 -13.47 3.36 8.39
CA ILE A 136 -12.46 4.29 8.92
C ILE A 136 -12.41 5.58 8.11
N TYR A 137 -12.46 5.48 6.78
CA TYR A 137 -12.43 6.63 5.90
C TYR A 137 -13.69 7.51 6.03
N ASN A 138 -14.87 6.89 6.00
CA ASN A 138 -16.14 7.61 6.09
C ASN A 138 -16.37 8.23 7.46
N ASP A 139 -16.06 7.51 8.54
CA ASP A 139 -16.14 8.03 9.91
C ASP A 139 -15.21 9.25 10.06
N TYR A 140 -14.02 9.23 9.45
CA TYR A 140 -13.12 10.37 9.47
C TYR A 140 -13.70 11.58 8.71
N ILE A 141 -14.13 11.39 7.46
CA ILE A 141 -14.68 12.48 6.64
C ILE A 141 -15.90 13.12 7.29
N GLN A 142 -16.79 12.29 7.84
CA GLN A 142 -18.01 12.78 8.45
C GLN A 142 -17.72 13.60 9.71
N ASN A 143 -16.81 13.12 10.56
CA ASN A 143 -16.37 13.87 11.74
C ASN A 143 -15.62 15.16 11.38
N SER A 144 -14.78 15.16 10.34
CA SER A 144 -14.09 16.38 9.91
C SER A 144 -15.07 17.46 9.41
N LEU A 145 -16.09 17.07 8.66
CA LEU A 145 -17.10 17.99 8.15
C LEU A 145 -17.96 18.59 9.27
N ASP A 146 -18.27 17.83 10.31
CA ASP A 146 -19.05 18.32 11.44
C ASP A 146 -18.24 19.26 12.34
N LEU A 147 -16.95 18.98 12.55
CA LEU A 147 -16.03 19.88 13.23
C LEU A 147 -15.88 21.23 12.51
N ASP A 148 -15.78 21.24 11.19
CA ASP A 148 -15.68 22.48 10.41
C ASP A 148 -16.93 23.37 10.56
N LYS A 149 -18.12 22.77 10.55
CA LYS A 149 -19.38 23.49 10.81
C LYS A 149 -19.42 24.06 12.21
N GLU A 150 -18.96 23.30 13.21
CA GLU A 150 -18.92 23.76 14.60
C GLU A 150 -17.92 24.91 14.78
N ILE A 151 -16.73 24.81 14.17
CA ILE A 151 -15.74 25.89 14.15
C ILE A 151 -16.30 27.14 13.46
N GLU A 152 -17.01 27.00 12.35
CA GLU A 152 -17.63 28.13 11.65
C GLU A 152 -18.77 28.76 12.47
N PHE A 153 -19.56 27.94 13.17
CA PHE A 153 -20.55 28.43 14.12
C PHE A 153 -19.92 29.24 15.25
N LEU A 154 -18.84 28.72 15.88
CA LEU A 154 -18.12 29.42 16.94
C LEU A 154 -17.51 30.73 16.41
N LYS A 155 -16.88 30.71 15.24
CA LYS A 155 -16.34 31.92 14.59
C LYS A 155 -17.42 32.98 14.38
N ARG A 156 -18.62 32.60 13.93
CA ARG A 156 -19.76 33.53 13.77
C ARG A 156 -20.21 34.10 15.11
N LYS A 157 -20.34 33.26 16.14
CA LYS A 157 -20.79 33.65 17.48
C LYS A 157 -19.83 34.62 18.16
N PHE A 158 -18.51 34.44 17.99
CA PHE A 158 -17.50 35.29 18.62
C PHE A 158 -17.06 36.48 17.77
N LYS A 159 -17.41 36.56 16.48
CA LYS A 159 -17.22 37.77 15.66
C LYS A 159 -18.27 38.86 15.93
N SER A 160 -19.39 38.53 16.56
CA SER A 160 -20.47 39.49 16.87
C SER A 160 -20.40 40.06 18.29
N ILE A 161 -19.29 39.85 19.00
CA ILE A 161 -18.97 40.42 20.32
C ILE A 161 -17.78 41.35 20.14
#